data_AF-A0AAU9UD32-F1
#
_entry.id   AF-A0AAU9UD32-F1
#
_cell.length_a   1.000
_cell.length_b   1.000
_cell.length_c   1.000
_cell.angle_alpha   90.00
_cell.angle_beta   90.00
_cell.angle_gamma   90.00
#
_symmetry.space_group_name_H-M   'P 1'
#
loop_
_entity.id
_entity.type
_entity.pdbx_description
1 polymer ?
#
loop_
_entity_poly.entity_id
_entity_poly.type
_entity_poly.pdbx_seq_one_letter_code
_entity_poly.pdbx_strand_id
1 'polypeptide(L)'
;MERKFNENGIMTGIADSFCLTCKKYLKLNQVSEHVIEPAHQKTFQSTDYVEKYKEDRIRKVELGYYCEMCNVMIQTLARIGIHVYENSHVNNKNIQQLRVSDAGVIAFDDILIENIAWNGMADGSCLLCNVDYSNEDDHKNDTTHILKLIQSKFELLKNKFVYRKIDDDSINCLICNTIVMEKLKETHINESEHKENYLKSQMTKKSKIETHNYHNDNNTNNNLNENVTSNNITNSILNKNVTSNDAITKAKETNDNSVKTEVLTCESPKTEIVVFNKNGVEEIGNKDEDELLTPAEAIKRAMKFAKDNSLNYKRNGTYCKLCDIRISSSLKMMKEHVNESSHKERAADKTTRKITKVPLFDFVESFTTVENIFMHDEVVINDKICIEKFSFFMISTNDDVVRCQACEVTINLGDVSEHVNGKKHIKALRKTSVITDFDSEFVREVRPRLYHCGYCNFIEAGLDSLKNHLKSINHLIKKRNAEIRLQNHIIDYRRRREVINFLRMFNLLF
;
A
#
# COMPACT_ATOMS: atom_id res chain seq x y z
N MET A 1 -17.76 -7.40 3.67
CA MET A 1 -18.32 -7.49 5.03
C MET A 1 -17.42 -6.83 6.09
N GLU A 2 -16.09 -6.87 5.94
CA GLU A 2 -15.10 -6.34 6.92
C GLU A 2 -15.13 -4.82 7.15
N ARG A 3 -15.50 -4.01 6.14
CA ARG A 3 -15.45 -2.53 6.23
C ARG A 3 -16.35 -1.92 7.30
N LYS A 4 -17.39 -2.64 7.73
CA LYS A 4 -18.36 -2.16 8.72
C LYS A 4 -17.73 -1.88 10.09
N PHE A 5 -16.58 -2.51 10.38
CA PHE A 5 -15.97 -2.40 11.70
C PHE A 5 -14.94 -1.26 11.83
N ASN A 6 -14.31 -0.85 10.72
CA ASN A 6 -13.33 0.24 10.73
C ASN A 6 -13.95 1.56 11.23
N GLU A 7 -15.17 1.87 10.78
CA GLU A 7 -15.94 3.05 11.18
C GLU A 7 -16.35 3.03 12.67
N ASN A 8 -16.07 1.94 13.40
CA ASN A 8 -16.29 1.79 14.83
C ASN A 8 -14.96 1.72 15.61
N GLY A 9 -13.85 2.17 15.00
CA GLY A 9 -12.54 2.20 15.65
C GLY A 9 -11.95 0.80 15.87
N ILE A 10 -12.40 -0.19 15.11
CA ILE A 10 -11.84 -1.54 15.10
C ILE A 10 -10.78 -1.61 14.00
N MET A 11 -9.57 -2.01 14.35
CA MET A 11 -8.52 -2.35 13.41
C MET A 11 -8.56 -3.86 13.16
N THR A 12 -8.83 -4.27 11.92
CA THR A 12 -9.03 -5.69 11.57
C THR A 12 -7.84 -6.24 10.78
N GLY A 13 -7.28 -7.36 11.24
CA GLY A 13 -6.31 -8.17 10.51
C GLY A 13 -6.96 -9.37 9.84
N ILE A 14 -6.15 -10.35 9.42
CA ILE A 14 -6.64 -11.54 8.69
C ILE A 14 -7.53 -12.44 9.57
N ALA A 15 -7.14 -12.67 10.82
CA ALA A 15 -7.85 -13.56 11.75
C ALA A 15 -8.43 -12.81 12.96
N ASP A 16 -7.82 -11.67 13.29
CA ASP A 16 -7.96 -11.01 14.58
C ASP A 16 -8.36 -9.55 14.40
N SER A 17 -8.89 -8.95 15.44
CA SER A 17 -9.26 -7.54 15.47
C SER A 17 -8.84 -6.91 16.78
N PHE A 18 -8.64 -5.59 16.74
CA PHE A 18 -8.30 -4.81 17.92
C PHE A 18 -9.16 -3.56 17.97
N CYS A 19 -9.91 -3.40 19.06
CA CYS A 19 -10.66 -2.18 19.30
C CYS A 19 -9.71 -1.11 19.84
N LEU A 20 -9.47 -0.06 19.05
CA LEU A 20 -8.52 1.01 19.37
C LEU A 20 -9.02 1.91 20.51
N THR A 21 -10.33 1.99 20.71
CA THR A 21 -10.96 2.82 21.74
C THR A 21 -11.06 2.10 23.07
N CYS A 22 -11.44 0.81 23.06
CA CYS A 22 -11.50 -0.03 24.26
C CYS A 22 -10.17 -0.71 24.61
N LYS A 23 -9.17 -0.63 23.72
CA LYS A 23 -7.87 -1.35 23.81
C LYS A 23 -8.02 -2.85 24.03
N LYS A 24 -8.99 -3.45 23.34
CA LYS A 24 -9.38 -4.85 23.52
C LYS A 24 -9.06 -5.64 22.27
N TYR A 25 -8.33 -6.74 22.44
CA TYR A 25 -8.18 -7.76 21.40
C TYR A 25 -9.49 -8.54 21.26
N LEU A 26 -9.90 -8.82 20.02
CA LEU A 26 -11.15 -9.45 19.66
C LEU A 26 -10.88 -10.49 18.58
N LYS A 27 -11.49 -11.67 18.70
CA LYS A 27 -11.62 -12.59 17.58
C LYS A 27 -12.64 -12.04 16.58
N LEU A 28 -12.52 -12.38 15.30
CA LEU A 28 -13.41 -11.84 14.25
C LEU A 28 -14.91 -12.06 14.54
N ASN A 29 -15.27 -13.21 15.14
CA ASN A 29 -16.65 -13.52 15.51
C ASN A 29 -17.19 -12.71 16.71
N GLN A 30 -16.33 -12.05 17.48
CA GLN A 30 -16.72 -11.22 18.63
C GLN A 30 -16.90 -9.74 18.25
N VAL A 31 -16.45 -9.32 17.06
CA VAL A 31 -16.41 -7.90 16.69
C VAL A 31 -17.83 -7.32 16.61
N SER A 32 -18.77 -8.04 15.98
CA SER A 32 -20.15 -7.59 15.85
C SER A 32 -20.83 -7.36 17.20
N GLU A 33 -20.64 -8.29 18.15
CA GLU A 33 -21.18 -8.17 19.51
C GLU A 33 -20.52 -7.02 20.28
N HIS A 34 -19.20 -6.87 20.15
CA HIS A 34 -18.47 -5.81 20.83
C HIS A 34 -18.88 -4.41 20.35
N VAL A 35 -19.03 -4.22 19.04
CA VAL A 35 -19.38 -2.91 18.47
C VAL A 35 -20.75 -2.43 18.93
N ILE A 36 -21.70 -3.32 19.25
CA ILE A 36 -23.01 -2.94 19.77
C ILE A 36 -23.04 -2.75 21.30
N GLU A 37 -21.96 -3.08 22.02
CA GLU A 37 -21.90 -2.89 23.48
C GLU A 37 -22.04 -1.39 23.83
N PRO A 38 -22.95 -0.99 24.75
CA PRO A 38 -23.12 0.42 25.13
C PRO A 38 -21.83 1.07 25.65
N ALA A 39 -20.99 0.29 26.33
CA ALA A 39 -19.70 0.74 26.82
C ALA A 39 -18.76 1.14 25.66
N HIS A 40 -18.68 0.31 24.61
CA HIS A 40 -17.90 0.60 23.41
C HIS A 40 -18.43 1.86 22.71
N GLN A 41 -19.74 1.92 22.44
CA GLN A 41 -20.37 3.05 21.76
C GLN A 41 -20.07 4.38 22.48
N LYS A 42 -20.17 4.40 23.82
CA LYS A 42 -19.84 5.57 24.64
C LYS A 42 -18.38 5.99 24.49
N THR A 43 -17.43 5.05 24.57
CA THR A 43 -16.01 5.36 24.41
C THR A 43 -15.69 5.78 22.98
N PHE A 44 -16.26 5.12 21.98
CA PHE A 44 -16.04 5.43 20.58
C PHE A 44 -16.55 6.83 20.21
N GLN A 45 -17.76 7.20 20.63
CA GLN A 45 -18.33 8.53 20.41
C GLN A 45 -17.52 9.66 21.06
N SER A 46 -16.75 9.37 22.12
CA SER A 46 -15.87 10.36 22.75
C SER A 46 -14.57 10.63 22.00
N THR A 47 -14.29 9.88 20.92
CA THR A 47 -13.10 10.10 20.09
C THR A 47 -13.38 11.08 18.97
N ASP A 48 -12.51 12.08 18.82
CA ASP A 48 -12.67 13.12 17.81
C ASP A 48 -11.91 12.79 16.52
N TYR A 49 -12.44 13.29 15.40
CA TYR A 49 -11.66 13.38 14.17
C TYR A 49 -10.62 14.50 14.28
N VAL A 50 -9.50 14.33 13.58
CA VAL A 50 -8.53 15.42 13.41
C VAL A 50 -9.16 16.44 12.46
N GLU A 51 -9.50 17.63 12.96
CA GLU A 51 -10.30 18.63 12.23
C GLU A 51 -9.81 18.88 10.79
N LYS A 52 -8.49 19.04 10.60
CA LYS A 52 -7.88 19.26 9.29
C LYS A 52 -8.11 18.09 8.29
N TYR A 53 -8.28 16.87 8.78
CA TYR A 53 -8.36 15.63 8.00
C TYR A 53 -9.68 14.86 8.27
N LYS A 54 -10.73 15.58 8.67
CA LYS A 54 -12.04 14.99 8.97
C LYS A 54 -12.64 14.26 7.77
N GLU A 55 -12.50 14.83 6.58
CA GLU A 55 -12.93 14.24 5.30
C GLU A 55 -12.12 13.00 4.89
N ASP A 56 -10.96 12.79 5.52
CA ASP A 56 -10.13 11.59 5.34
C ASP A 56 -10.40 10.54 6.42
N ARG A 57 -11.42 10.79 7.27
CA ARG A 57 -11.82 9.95 8.41
C ARG A 57 -10.64 9.55 9.29
N ILE A 58 -9.79 10.54 9.60
CA ILE A 58 -8.65 10.36 10.49
C ILE A 58 -9.08 10.66 11.92
N ARG A 59 -9.18 9.62 12.73
CA ARG A 59 -9.62 9.69 14.13
C ARG A 59 -8.42 9.76 15.08
N LYS A 60 -8.53 10.59 16.11
CA LYS A 60 -7.55 10.60 17.21
C LYS A 60 -7.91 9.49 18.21
N VAL A 61 -6.98 8.57 18.43
CA VAL A 61 -7.12 7.50 19.43
C VAL A 61 -5.94 7.58 20.40
N GLU A 62 -6.01 6.88 21.53
CA GLU A 62 -4.97 7.01 22.56
C GLU A 62 -3.56 6.61 22.06
N LEU A 63 -3.50 5.62 21.17
CA LEU A 63 -2.24 5.11 20.59
C LEU A 63 -1.73 5.93 19.39
N GLY A 64 -2.41 7.01 18.98
CA GLY A 64 -2.02 7.85 17.85
C GLY A 64 -3.21 8.29 16.99
N TYR A 65 -3.11 8.08 15.69
CA TYR A 65 -4.13 8.47 14.72
C TYR A 65 -4.54 7.26 13.88
N TYR A 66 -5.83 7.05 13.74
CA TYR A 66 -6.37 5.92 13.00
C TYR A 66 -7.03 6.40 11.72
N CYS A 67 -6.64 5.82 10.58
CA CYS A 67 -7.32 6.04 9.31
C CYS A 67 -8.36 4.94 9.10
N GLU A 68 -9.65 5.29 9.21
CA GLU A 68 -10.76 4.35 8.99
C GLU A 68 -10.82 3.87 7.53
N MET A 69 -10.29 4.68 6.59
CA MET A 69 -10.26 4.37 5.16
C MET A 69 -9.28 3.24 4.82
N CYS A 70 -8.09 3.34 5.40
CA CYS A 70 -6.98 2.43 5.11
C CYS A 70 -6.80 1.34 6.16
N ASN A 71 -7.57 1.36 7.26
CA ASN A 71 -7.41 0.44 8.38
C ASN A 71 -5.96 0.42 8.91
N VAL A 72 -5.38 1.60 9.12
CA VAL A 72 -3.97 1.76 9.52
C VAL A 72 -3.81 2.76 10.66
N MET A 73 -2.88 2.44 11.56
CA MET A 73 -2.43 3.32 12.64
C MET A 73 -1.24 4.17 12.21
N ILE A 74 -1.34 5.47 12.47
CA ILE A 74 -0.35 6.50 12.14
C ILE A 74 0.12 7.12 13.45
N GLN A 75 1.42 7.08 13.71
CA GLN A 75 1.98 7.46 15.02
C GLN A 75 2.02 8.97 15.26
N THR A 76 2.14 9.79 14.22
CA THR A 76 2.35 11.24 14.37
C THR A 76 1.51 12.04 13.38
N LEU A 77 1.14 13.27 13.78
CA LEU A 77 0.35 14.19 12.97
C LEU A 77 1.02 14.53 11.63
N ALA A 78 2.35 14.65 11.62
CA ALA A 78 3.12 14.94 10.41
C ALA A 78 2.98 13.83 9.35
N ARG A 79 2.93 12.57 9.78
CA ARG A 79 2.77 11.42 8.89
C ARG A 79 1.37 11.30 8.29
N ILE A 80 0.34 11.85 8.96
CA ILE A 80 -1.00 11.91 8.39
C ILE A 80 -0.98 12.73 7.10
N GLY A 81 -0.26 13.86 7.12
CA GLY A 81 -0.12 14.71 5.94
C GLY A 81 0.45 13.95 4.74
N ILE A 82 1.44 13.09 4.95
CA ILE A 82 2.00 12.24 3.88
C ILE A 82 0.99 11.18 3.46
N HIS A 83 0.39 10.48 4.44
CA HIS A 83 -0.52 9.36 4.21
C HIS A 83 -1.74 9.73 3.37
N VAL A 84 -2.40 10.86 3.66
CA VAL A 84 -3.64 11.24 2.95
C VAL A 84 -3.41 11.59 1.48
N TYR A 85 -2.15 11.82 1.06
CA TYR A 85 -1.78 12.02 -0.34
C TYR A 85 -1.24 10.74 -1.00
N GLU A 86 -1.11 9.63 -0.27
CA GLU A 86 -0.74 8.36 -0.88
C GLU A 86 -1.86 7.86 -1.80
N ASN A 87 -1.51 7.38 -2.99
CA ASN A 87 -2.49 6.85 -3.95
C ASN A 87 -3.37 5.74 -3.35
N SER A 88 -2.82 4.93 -2.44
CA SER A 88 -3.59 3.91 -1.72
C SER A 88 -4.71 4.50 -0.87
N HIS A 89 -4.46 5.62 -0.17
CA HIS A 89 -5.49 6.30 0.61
C HIS A 89 -6.55 6.92 -0.28
N VAL A 90 -6.14 7.62 -1.34
CA VAL A 90 -7.07 8.22 -2.31
C VAL A 90 -7.98 7.16 -2.93
N ASN A 91 -7.42 6.00 -3.31
CA ASN A 91 -8.18 4.89 -3.84
C ASN A 91 -9.17 4.32 -2.81
N ASN A 92 -8.72 4.07 -1.58
CA ASN A 92 -9.59 3.58 -0.50
C ASN A 92 -10.71 4.56 -0.17
N LYS A 93 -10.39 5.86 -0.11
CA LYS A 93 -11.34 6.96 0.08
C LYS A 93 -12.43 6.94 -0.98
N ASN A 94 -12.03 6.85 -2.25
CA ASN A 94 -12.97 6.80 -3.37
C ASN A 94 -13.84 5.55 -3.29
N ILE A 95 -13.25 4.38 -3.03
CA ILE A 95 -14.01 3.14 -2.89
C ILE A 95 -15.05 3.21 -1.74
N GLN A 96 -14.75 3.90 -0.64
CA GLN A 96 -15.69 4.07 0.48
C GLN A 96 -16.88 4.99 0.16
N GLN A 97 -16.78 5.81 -0.89
CA GLN A 97 -17.88 6.64 -1.35
C GLN A 97 -18.92 5.84 -2.16
N LEU A 98 -18.69 4.55 -2.40
CA LEU A 98 -19.62 3.66 -3.09
C LEU A 98 -20.39 2.78 -2.11
N ARG A 99 -21.73 2.74 -2.26
CA ARG A 99 -22.62 1.83 -1.53
C ARG A 99 -23.50 1.05 -2.50
N VAL A 100 -23.61 -0.25 -2.33
CA VAL A 100 -24.49 -1.10 -3.15
C VAL A 100 -25.93 -0.99 -2.62
N SER A 101 -26.90 -0.93 -3.53
CA SER A 101 -28.34 -0.96 -3.28
C SER A 101 -29.04 -1.84 -4.32
N ASP A 102 -30.28 -2.23 -4.10
CA ASP A 102 -31.03 -3.05 -5.05
C ASP A 102 -31.22 -2.35 -6.42
N ALA A 103 -31.25 -1.01 -6.41
CA ALA A 103 -31.42 -0.20 -7.61
C ALA A 103 -30.13 0.07 -8.40
N GLY A 104 -28.96 -0.24 -7.82
CA GLY A 104 -27.67 0.16 -8.37
C GLY A 104 -26.62 0.50 -7.30
N VAL A 105 -25.61 1.28 -7.70
CA VAL A 105 -24.53 1.74 -6.82
C VAL A 105 -24.71 3.22 -6.51
N ILE A 106 -24.71 3.58 -5.23
CA ILE A 106 -24.77 4.95 -4.76
C ILE A 106 -23.33 5.46 -4.61
N ALA A 107 -22.98 6.51 -5.36
CA ALA A 107 -21.72 7.24 -5.24
C ALA A 107 -21.91 8.56 -4.46
N PHE A 108 -20.88 8.96 -3.70
CA PHE A 108 -20.83 10.22 -2.93
C PHE A 108 -22.00 10.49 -1.98
N ASP A 109 -22.72 9.44 -1.59
CA ASP A 109 -23.94 9.58 -0.81
C ASP A 109 -25.03 10.48 -1.43
N ASP A 110 -25.02 10.72 -2.74
CA ASP A 110 -26.11 11.47 -3.40
C ASP A 110 -26.38 11.09 -4.86
N ILE A 111 -25.53 10.30 -5.52
CA ILE A 111 -25.70 9.90 -6.91
C ILE A 111 -26.05 8.43 -6.99
N LEU A 112 -27.18 8.08 -7.62
CA LEU A 112 -27.50 6.70 -7.97
C LEU A 112 -26.97 6.39 -9.39
N ILE A 113 -26.03 5.46 -9.46
CA ILE A 113 -25.57 4.79 -10.69
C ILE A 113 -26.46 3.56 -10.86
N GLU A 114 -27.31 3.56 -11.88
CA GLU A 114 -28.24 2.45 -12.12
C GLU A 114 -27.52 1.14 -12.42
N ASN A 115 -28.17 0.00 -12.11
CA ASN A 115 -27.58 -1.32 -12.35
C ASN A 115 -27.12 -1.53 -13.80
N ILE A 116 -27.87 -1.03 -14.77
CA ILE A 116 -27.53 -1.12 -16.19
C ILE A 116 -26.19 -0.41 -16.46
N ALA A 117 -26.06 0.84 -16.01
CA ALA A 117 -24.83 1.62 -16.15
C ALA A 117 -23.66 1.04 -15.37
N TRP A 118 -23.89 0.58 -14.14
CA TRP A 118 -22.87 -0.06 -13.32
C TRP A 118 -22.31 -1.32 -13.98
N ASN A 119 -23.15 -2.13 -14.61
CA ASN A 119 -22.69 -3.29 -15.38
C ASN A 119 -22.21 -2.92 -16.79
N GLY A 120 -22.21 -1.64 -17.18
CA GLY A 120 -21.76 -1.18 -18.49
C GLY A 120 -22.60 -1.74 -19.64
N MET A 121 -23.90 -1.92 -19.42
CA MET A 121 -24.84 -2.41 -20.44
C MET A 121 -25.46 -1.23 -21.17
N ALA A 122 -25.34 -1.15 -22.49
CA ALA A 122 -25.88 -0.06 -23.29
C ALA A 122 -26.30 -0.55 -24.69
N ASP A 123 -27.55 -0.30 -25.08
CA ASP A 123 -28.09 -0.55 -26.42
C ASP A 123 -27.85 -1.97 -26.98
N GLY A 124 -27.99 -2.99 -26.12
CA GLY A 124 -27.77 -4.40 -26.50
C GLY A 124 -26.31 -4.82 -26.60
N SER A 125 -25.39 -3.93 -26.20
CA SER A 125 -23.95 -4.17 -26.15
C SER A 125 -23.39 -3.89 -24.75
N CYS A 126 -22.30 -4.56 -24.41
CA CYS A 126 -21.60 -4.31 -23.15
C CYS A 126 -20.37 -3.44 -23.39
N LEU A 127 -20.38 -2.22 -22.87
CA LEU A 127 -19.28 -1.25 -22.95
C LEU A 127 -18.01 -1.75 -22.25
N LEU A 128 -18.14 -2.66 -21.26
CA LEU A 128 -17.00 -3.27 -20.57
C LEU A 128 -16.36 -4.41 -21.37
N CYS A 129 -17.21 -5.26 -21.92
CA CYS A 129 -16.76 -6.46 -22.60
C CYS A 129 -16.42 -6.19 -24.06
N ASN A 130 -16.96 -5.10 -24.62
CA ASN A 130 -16.97 -4.76 -26.03
C ASN A 130 -17.56 -5.89 -26.89
N VAL A 131 -18.71 -6.41 -26.46
CA VAL A 131 -19.45 -7.48 -27.16
C VAL A 131 -20.95 -7.19 -27.11
N ASP A 132 -21.65 -7.59 -28.16
CA ASP A 132 -23.11 -7.62 -28.17
C ASP A 132 -23.63 -8.80 -27.34
N TYR A 133 -24.80 -8.63 -26.73
CA TYR A 133 -25.47 -9.69 -25.98
C TYR A 133 -26.94 -9.80 -26.39
N SER A 134 -27.47 -11.03 -26.40
CA SER A 134 -28.88 -11.28 -26.70
C SER A 134 -29.77 -11.26 -25.46
N ASN A 135 -29.20 -11.59 -24.30
CA ASN A 135 -29.86 -11.57 -23.00
C ASN A 135 -28.95 -10.86 -21.98
N GLU A 136 -29.46 -9.78 -21.40
CA GLU A 136 -28.71 -8.94 -20.46
C GLU A 136 -28.35 -9.71 -19.18
N ASP A 137 -29.27 -10.51 -18.65
CA ASP A 137 -29.06 -11.22 -17.38
C ASP A 137 -28.06 -12.38 -17.55
N ASP A 138 -28.11 -13.08 -18.68
CA ASP A 138 -27.11 -14.11 -18.99
C ASP A 138 -25.71 -13.49 -19.10
N HIS A 139 -25.59 -12.33 -19.76
CA HIS A 139 -24.31 -11.65 -19.91
C HIS A 139 -23.77 -11.06 -18.59
N LYS A 140 -24.62 -10.47 -17.74
CA LYS A 140 -24.21 -9.99 -16.40
C LYS A 140 -23.64 -11.10 -15.53
N ASN A 141 -24.19 -12.31 -15.66
CA ASN A 141 -23.75 -13.48 -14.90
C ASN A 141 -22.57 -14.22 -15.56
N ASP A 142 -22.15 -13.79 -16.75
CA ASP A 142 -20.98 -14.37 -17.40
C ASP A 142 -19.71 -14.13 -16.58
N THR A 143 -18.89 -15.16 -16.44
CA THR A 143 -17.69 -15.09 -15.61
C THR A 143 -16.68 -14.07 -16.15
N THR A 144 -16.56 -13.95 -17.48
CA THR A 144 -15.66 -12.97 -18.11
C THR A 144 -16.13 -11.56 -17.85
N HIS A 145 -17.45 -11.33 -17.94
CA HIS A 145 -18.05 -10.05 -17.59
C HIS A 145 -17.77 -9.66 -16.14
N ILE A 146 -18.07 -10.55 -15.19
CA ILE A 146 -17.86 -10.31 -13.75
C ILE A 146 -16.39 -9.99 -13.46
N LEU A 147 -15.45 -10.75 -14.05
CA LEU A 147 -14.01 -10.49 -13.87
C LEU A 147 -13.61 -9.12 -14.42
N LYS A 148 -14.06 -8.75 -15.63
CA LYS A 148 -13.79 -7.42 -16.21
C LYS A 148 -14.41 -6.31 -15.36
N LEU A 149 -15.63 -6.50 -14.84
CA LEU A 149 -16.30 -5.55 -13.95
C LEU A 149 -15.49 -5.32 -12.67
N ILE A 150 -15.03 -6.39 -12.01
CA ILE A 150 -14.22 -6.32 -10.78
C ILE A 150 -12.84 -5.70 -11.05
N GLN A 151 -12.21 -6.05 -12.17
CA GLN A 151 -10.87 -5.56 -12.53
C GLN A 151 -10.88 -4.15 -13.10
N SER A 152 -12.05 -3.66 -13.52
CA SER A 152 -12.16 -2.33 -14.11
C SER A 152 -11.74 -1.24 -13.12
N LYS A 153 -10.92 -0.31 -13.62
CA LYS A 153 -10.49 0.85 -12.83
C LYS A 153 -11.59 1.90 -12.95
N PHE A 154 -12.16 2.28 -11.81
CA PHE A 154 -13.08 3.41 -11.73
C PHE A 154 -12.42 4.56 -10.99
N GLU A 155 -12.81 5.77 -11.35
CA GLU A 155 -12.28 6.99 -10.76
C GLU A 155 -13.44 7.87 -10.32
N LEU A 156 -13.28 8.43 -9.12
CA LEU A 156 -14.21 9.38 -8.52
C LEU A 156 -13.50 10.72 -8.43
N LEU A 157 -13.93 11.69 -9.24
CA LEU A 157 -13.34 13.03 -9.21
C LEU A 157 -14.06 13.92 -8.20
N LYS A 158 -13.34 14.94 -7.72
CA LYS A 158 -13.85 15.94 -6.75
C LYS A 158 -15.14 16.64 -7.20
N ASN A 159 -15.37 16.75 -8.50
CA ASN A 159 -16.58 17.34 -9.08
C ASN A 159 -17.76 16.34 -9.15
N LYS A 160 -17.72 15.29 -8.34
CA LYS A 160 -18.71 14.20 -8.27
C LYS A 160 -18.94 13.49 -9.61
N PHE A 161 -17.91 13.46 -10.44
CA PHE A 161 -17.93 12.74 -11.70
C PHE A 161 -17.48 11.30 -11.46
N VAL A 162 -18.25 10.35 -11.98
CA VAL A 162 -18.02 8.91 -11.82
C VAL A 162 -17.82 8.29 -13.18
N TYR A 163 -16.62 7.76 -13.43
CA TYR A 163 -16.33 7.04 -14.67
C TYR A 163 -15.53 5.79 -14.41
N ARG A 164 -15.52 4.96 -15.45
CA ARG A 164 -14.76 3.74 -15.52
C ARG A 164 -13.86 3.78 -16.75
N LYS A 165 -12.57 3.50 -16.56
CA LYS A 165 -11.62 3.41 -17.67
C LYS A 165 -11.90 2.14 -18.48
N ILE A 166 -12.09 2.29 -19.79
CA ILE A 166 -12.31 1.18 -20.71
C ILE A 166 -10.99 0.80 -21.38
N ASP A 167 -10.30 1.79 -21.94
CA ASP A 167 -8.95 1.69 -22.50
C ASP A 167 -8.18 3.00 -22.22
N ASP A 168 -7.04 3.22 -22.89
CA ASP A 168 -6.21 4.41 -22.66
C ASP A 168 -6.79 5.71 -23.23
N ASP A 169 -7.67 5.61 -24.22
CA ASP A 169 -8.24 6.76 -24.93
C ASP A 169 -9.73 6.96 -24.63
N SER A 170 -10.38 6.00 -23.96
CA SER A 170 -11.82 5.99 -23.72
C SER A 170 -12.22 5.63 -22.28
N ILE A 171 -13.26 6.31 -21.81
CA ILE A 171 -13.89 6.10 -20.51
C ILE A 171 -15.39 5.91 -20.68
N ASN A 172 -16.00 5.12 -19.79
CA ASN A 172 -17.44 5.05 -19.64
C ASN A 172 -17.88 6.02 -18.54
N CYS A 173 -18.66 7.03 -18.90
CA CYS A 173 -19.34 7.91 -17.96
C CYS A 173 -20.50 7.15 -17.30
N LEU A 174 -20.39 6.79 -16.02
CA LEU A 174 -21.39 5.95 -15.35
C LEU A 174 -22.71 6.69 -15.05
N ILE A 175 -22.74 8.02 -15.20
CA ILE A 175 -23.96 8.84 -15.05
C ILE A 175 -24.76 8.85 -16.35
N CYS A 176 -24.09 8.98 -17.49
CA CYS A 176 -24.73 8.98 -18.82
C CYS A 176 -24.84 7.58 -19.42
N ASN A 177 -24.05 6.64 -18.92
CA ASN A 177 -23.83 5.31 -19.48
C ASN A 177 -23.37 5.35 -20.95
N THR A 178 -22.41 6.23 -21.25
CA THR A 178 -21.88 6.44 -22.60
C THR A 178 -20.35 6.42 -22.60
N ILE A 179 -19.77 6.03 -23.74
CA ILE A 179 -18.32 6.11 -23.94
C ILE A 179 -17.95 7.55 -24.33
N VAL A 180 -16.94 8.08 -23.64
CA VAL A 180 -16.38 9.41 -23.85
C VAL A 180 -14.88 9.26 -24.08
N MET A 181 -14.32 10.01 -25.02
CA MET A 181 -12.86 10.06 -25.16
C MET A 181 -12.23 10.70 -23.92
N GLU A 182 -11.14 10.13 -23.39
CA GLU A 182 -10.47 10.59 -22.16
C GLU A 182 -10.13 12.10 -22.23
N LYS A 183 -9.68 12.57 -23.39
CA LYS A 183 -9.38 14.00 -23.65
C LYS A 183 -10.60 14.94 -23.60
N LEU A 184 -11.80 14.40 -23.77
CA LEU A 184 -13.06 15.15 -23.76
C LEU A 184 -13.81 15.03 -22.42
N LYS A 185 -13.23 14.37 -21.41
CA LYS A 185 -13.90 14.17 -20.13
C LYS A 185 -14.33 15.49 -19.47
N GLU A 186 -13.50 16.53 -19.54
CA GLU A 186 -13.80 17.82 -18.92
C GLU A 186 -14.89 18.58 -19.68
N THR A 187 -14.95 18.47 -21.00
CA THR A 187 -16.00 19.09 -21.81
C THR A 187 -17.33 18.35 -21.62
N HIS A 188 -17.30 17.02 -21.56
CA HIS A 188 -18.50 16.19 -21.38
C HIS A 188 -19.25 16.51 -20.09
N ILE A 189 -18.55 16.69 -18.97
CA ILE A 189 -19.16 17.07 -17.67
C ILE A 189 -19.99 18.35 -17.78
N ASN A 190 -19.60 19.25 -18.68
CA ASN A 190 -20.25 20.54 -18.86
C ASN A 190 -21.41 20.53 -19.85
N GLU A 191 -21.61 19.43 -20.59
CA GLU A 191 -22.72 19.25 -21.52
C GLU A 191 -24.07 19.29 -20.80
N SER A 192 -25.09 19.81 -21.47
CA SER A 192 -26.44 19.94 -20.89
C SER A 192 -27.03 18.58 -20.54
N GLU A 193 -26.81 17.57 -21.40
CA GLU A 193 -27.29 16.21 -21.21
C GLU A 193 -26.68 15.55 -19.98
N HIS A 194 -25.36 15.71 -19.76
CA HIS A 194 -24.70 15.20 -18.57
C HIS A 194 -25.29 15.80 -17.30
N LYS A 195 -25.49 17.13 -17.28
CA LYS A 195 -26.08 17.84 -16.14
C LYS A 195 -27.51 17.39 -15.85
N GLU A 196 -28.31 17.14 -16.87
CA GLU A 196 -29.68 16.62 -16.71
C GLU A 196 -29.67 15.20 -16.13
N ASN A 197 -28.84 14.30 -16.69
CA ASN A 197 -28.68 12.94 -16.18
C ASN A 197 -28.16 12.91 -14.75
N TYR A 198 -27.22 13.78 -14.40
CA TYR A 198 -26.74 13.96 -13.04
C TYR A 198 -27.87 14.34 -12.06
N LEU A 199 -28.69 15.34 -12.41
CA LEU A 199 -29.84 15.76 -11.59
C LEU A 199 -30.87 14.63 -11.46
N LYS A 200 -31.13 13.90 -12.55
CA LYS A 200 -32.01 12.73 -12.55
C LYS A 200 -31.49 11.66 -11.59
N SER A 201 -30.20 11.30 -11.63
CA SER A 201 -29.58 10.35 -10.69
C SER A 201 -29.74 10.78 -9.23
N GLN A 202 -29.65 12.08 -8.92
CA GLN A 202 -29.90 12.59 -7.57
C GLN A 202 -31.38 12.50 -7.17
N MET A 203 -32.31 12.83 -8.07
CA MET A 203 -33.75 12.76 -7.79
C MET A 203 -34.25 11.32 -7.62
N THR A 204 -33.82 10.40 -8.50
CA THR A 204 -34.18 8.98 -8.44
C THR A 204 -33.67 8.33 -7.16
N LYS A 205 -32.51 8.76 -6.66
CA LYS A 205 -32.01 8.31 -5.36
C LYS A 205 -32.98 8.66 -4.24
N LYS A 206 -33.44 9.92 -4.17
CA LYS A 206 -34.35 10.39 -3.12
C LYS A 206 -35.65 9.57 -3.12
N SER A 207 -36.28 9.40 -4.27
CA SER A 207 -37.55 8.67 -4.37
C SER A 207 -37.45 7.19 -4.03
N LYS A 208 -36.37 6.50 -4.43
CA LYS A 208 -36.16 5.06 -4.16
C LYS A 208 -35.74 4.76 -2.72
N ILE A 209 -35.04 5.68 -2.05
CA ILE A 209 -34.63 5.48 -0.65
C ILE A 209 -35.78 5.81 0.31
N GLU A 210 -36.56 6.85 0.03
CA GLU A 210 -37.71 7.22 0.86
C GLU A 210 -38.79 6.13 0.88
N THR A 211 -38.99 5.44 -0.25
CA THR A 211 -39.95 4.32 -0.35
C THR A 211 -39.51 3.09 0.46
N HIS A 212 -38.21 2.84 0.60
CA HIS A 212 -37.72 1.72 1.42
C HIS A 212 -37.81 1.99 2.92
N ASN A 213 -37.61 3.23 3.37
CA ASN A 213 -37.73 3.57 4.79
C ASN A 213 -39.19 3.49 5.28
N TYR A 214 -40.17 3.83 4.43
CA TYR A 214 -41.59 3.80 4.79
C TYR A 214 -42.15 2.39 5.04
N HIS A 215 -41.55 1.35 4.44
CA HIS A 215 -41.99 -0.03 4.65
C HIS A 215 -41.45 -0.67 5.93
N ASN A 216 -40.38 -0.13 6.51
CA ASN A 216 -39.77 -0.71 7.72
C ASN A 216 -40.40 -0.18 9.02
N ASP A 217 -40.94 1.05 9.02
CA ASP A 217 -41.53 1.65 10.22
C ASP A 217 -42.98 1.17 10.50
N ASN A 218 -43.71 0.69 9.50
CA ASN A 218 -45.09 0.22 9.68
C ASN A 218 -45.21 -1.22 10.23
N ASN A 219 -44.10 -1.94 10.42
CA ASN A 219 -44.13 -3.32 10.90
C ASN A 219 -43.85 -3.48 12.41
N THR A 220 -43.72 -2.37 13.15
CA THR A 220 -43.34 -2.40 14.59
C THR A 220 -44.48 -2.01 15.55
N ASN A 221 -45.70 -1.75 15.07
CA ASN A 221 -46.82 -1.26 15.91
C ASN A 221 -48.10 -2.11 15.97
N ASN A 222 -48.14 -3.33 15.42
CA ASN A 222 -49.33 -4.20 15.49
C ASN A 222 -49.12 -5.46 16.37
N ASN A 223 -48.61 -5.29 17.59
CA ASN A 223 -48.66 -6.36 18.60
C ASN A 223 -48.80 -5.76 20.00
N LEU A 224 -49.99 -5.25 20.31
CA LEU A 224 -50.49 -5.11 21.69
C LEU A 224 -52.02 -4.96 21.64
N ASN A 225 -52.69 -5.89 22.33
CA ASN A 225 -54.13 -6.04 22.56
C ASN A 225 -54.88 -6.94 21.56
N GLU A 226 -55.12 -8.19 21.98
CA GLU A 226 -56.47 -8.61 22.32
C GLU A 226 -56.44 -9.93 23.11
N ASN A 227 -56.98 -9.88 24.33
CA ASN A 227 -57.38 -11.04 25.10
C ASN A 227 -58.75 -10.70 25.73
N VAL A 228 -59.59 -11.73 25.87
CA VAL A 228 -60.83 -11.85 26.69
C VAL A 228 -62.15 -12.07 25.92
N THR A 229 -62.39 -13.37 25.65
CA THR A 229 -63.61 -14.21 25.86
C THR A 229 -65.00 -13.85 25.29
N SER A 230 -65.60 -14.76 24.51
CA SER A 230 -66.61 -15.76 24.96
C SER A 230 -67.46 -16.34 23.81
N ASN A 231 -67.51 -17.69 23.76
CA ASN A 231 -68.62 -18.60 23.40
C ASN A 231 -69.64 -18.23 22.29
N ASN A 232 -69.73 -19.07 21.24
CA ASN A 232 -70.88 -20.01 21.05
C ASN A 232 -70.86 -20.77 19.69
N ILE A 233 -71.03 -22.10 19.79
CA ILE A 233 -72.04 -22.93 19.09
C ILE A 233 -71.91 -23.24 17.57
N THR A 234 -71.47 -24.49 17.34
CA THR A 234 -71.96 -25.58 16.44
C THR A 234 -71.85 -25.57 14.90
N ASN A 235 -71.38 -26.75 14.43
CA ASN A 235 -71.86 -27.60 13.32
C ASN A 235 -71.63 -27.23 11.84
N SER A 236 -70.78 -28.01 11.16
CA SER A 236 -71.12 -28.99 10.09
C SER A 236 -69.83 -29.42 9.35
N ILE A 237 -69.36 -30.65 9.53
CA ILE A 237 -69.58 -31.85 8.69
C ILE A 237 -69.33 -31.63 7.18
N LEU A 238 -68.20 -32.14 6.65
CA LEU A 238 -68.07 -33.29 5.73
C LEU A 238 -66.61 -33.34 5.21
N ASN A 239 -65.75 -34.28 5.62
CA ASN A 239 -65.57 -35.65 5.11
C ASN A 239 -65.31 -35.78 3.60
N LYS A 240 -64.07 -36.16 3.24
CA LYS A 240 -63.67 -37.42 2.55
C LYS A 240 -62.25 -37.28 1.96
N ASN A 241 -61.26 -38.03 2.46
CA ASN A 241 -60.85 -39.39 1.99
C ASN A 241 -60.01 -39.28 0.69
N VAL A 242 -58.90 -39.98 0.45
CA VAL A 242 -58.48 -41.32 0.94
C VAL A 242 -57.04 -41.58 0.44
N THR A 243 -56.20 -42.13 1.35
CA THR A 243 -55.22 -43.26 1.22
C THR A 243 -54.12 -43.28 0.14
N SER A 244 -53.01 -44.01 0.24
CA SER A 244 -52.29 -44.73 1.31
C SER A 244 -51.12 -45.48 0.63
N ASN A 245 -49.99 -45.58 1.35
CA ASN A 245 -49.17 -46.79 1.52
C ASN A 245 -48.32 -47.27 0.31
N ASP A 246 -47.15 -47.93 0.43
CA ASP A 246 -46.45 -48.76 1.44
C ASP A 246 -44.93 -48.65 1.09
N ALA A 247 -43.91 -48.62 1.97
CA ALA A 247 -43.43 -49.49 3.06
C ALA A 247 -42.09 -50.18 2.67
N ILE A 248 -41.33 -50.61 3.70
CA ILE A 248 -40.22 -51.61 3.72
C ILE A 248 -38.81 -51.01 3.44
N THR A 249 -37.75 -51.13 4.26
CA THR A 249 -37.40 -52.05 5.38
C THR A 249 -36.33 -51.46 6.31
N LYS A 250 -36.29 -51.96 7.55
CA LYS A 250 -35.23 -51.81 8.56
C LYS A 250 -34.02 -52.70 8.26
N ALA A 251 -32.82 -52.26 8.67
CA ALA A 251 -31.81 -53.12 9.28
C ALA A 251 -30.93 -52.30 10.24
N LYS A 252 -30.83 -52.79 11.48
CA LYS A 252 -29.88 -52.38 12.52
C LYS A 252 -28.58 -53.14 12.27
N GLU A 253 -27.43 -52.49 12.37
CA GLU A 253 -26.22 -53.11 12.88
C GLU A 253 -25.44 -52.13 13.75
N THR A 254 -25.09 -52.63 14.92
CA THR A 254 -24.24 -52.09 15.97
C THR A 254 -22.79 -52.01 15.51
N ASN A 255 -22.07 -50.94 15.84
CA ASN A 255 -20.67 -51.12 16.22
C ASN A 255 -20.19 -50.00 17.15
N ASP A 256 -19.91 -50.43 18.38
CA ASP A 256 -19.02 -49.78 19.33
C ASP A 256 -17.66 -49.58 18.69
N ASN A 257 -17.10 -48.37 18.81
CA ASN A 257 -15.66 -48.22 18.91
C ASN A 257 -15.34 -46.96 19.70
N SER A 258 -15.06 -47.19 20.99
CA SER A 258 -14.42 -46.24 21.89
C SER A 258 -13.01 -45.94 21.39
N VAL A 259 -12.81 -44.75 20.81
CA VAL A 259 -11.47 -44.18 20.65
C VAL A 259 -11.22 -43.30 21.86
N LYS A 260 -10.32 -43.77 22.73
CA LYS A 260 -9.74 -42.98 23.81
C LYS A 260 -9.00 -41.78 23.21
N THR A 261 -9.58 -40.60 23.34
CA THR A 261 -8.86 -39.35 23.13
C THR A 261 -7.96 -39.12 24.34
N GLU A 262 -6.66 -39.37 24.18
CA GLU A 262 -5.64 -38.90 25.11
C GLU A 262 -5.72 -37.38 25.18
N VAL A 263 -6.05 -36.88 26.36
CA VAL A 263 -5.97 -35.47 26.71
C VAL A 263 -4.49 -35.10 26.73
N LEU A 264 -3.99 -34.56 25.61
CA LEU A 264 -2.72 -33.85 25.60
C LEU A 264 -2.96 -32.50 26.28
N THR A 265 -2.74 -32.44 27.59
CA THR A 265 -2.57 -31.19 28.30
C THR A 265 -1.31 -30.52 27.78
N CYS A 266 -1.45 -29.62 26.80
CA CYS A 266 -0.45 -28.58 26.59
C CYS A 266 -0.54 -27.62 27.77
N GLU A 267 0.31 -27.83 28.77
CA GLU A 267 0.69 -26.80 29.71
C GLU A 267 1.21 -25.61 28.90
N SER A 268 0.39 -24.57 28.81
CA SER A 268 0.80 -23.26 28.34
C SER A 268 2.06 -22.85 29.12
N PRO A 269 3.16 -22.45 28.45
CA PRO A 269 4.30 -21.91 29.16
C PRO A 269 3.81 -20.69 29.92
N LYS A 270 4.02 -20.69 31.24
CA LYS A 270 3.97 -19.46 32.03
C LYS A 270 5.01 -18.53 31.42
N THR A 271 4.59 -17.66 30.51
CA THR A 271 5.29 -16.41 30.28
C THR A 271 5.18 -15.63 31.57
N GLU A 272 6.16 -15.84 32.45
CA GLU A 272 6.58 -14.80 33.37
C GLU A 272 6.76 -13.54 32.52
N ILE A 273 5.92 -12.56 32.79
CA ILE A 273 6.19 -11.18 32.41
C ILE A 273 7.48 -10.86 33.16
N VAL A 274 8.61 -10.99 32.46
CA VAL A 274 9.85 -10.36 32.85
C VAL A 274 9.56 -8.86 32.78
N VAL A 275 9.17 -8.33 33.94
CA VAL A 275 9.30 -6.91 34.23
C VAL A 275 10.74 -6.57 33.87
N PHE A 276 10.93 -5.78 32.83
CA PHE A 276 12.21 -5.15 32.54
C PHE A 276 12.53 -4.24 33.74
N ASN A 277 13.21 -4.82 34.73
CA ASN A 277 13.99 -4.06 35.69
C ASN A 277 15.01 -3.30 34.86
N LYS A 278 14.86 -1.98 34.82
CA LYS A 278 15.93 -1.02 34.52
C LYS A 278 17.01 -1.20 35.58
N ASN A 279 17.84 -2.23 35.43
CA ASN A 279 19.13 -2.28 36.08
C ASN A 279 20.04 -1.30 35.35
N GLY A 280 20.54 -0.35 36.13
CA GLY A 280 21.31 0.79 35.68
C GLY A 280 22.49 0.39 34.82
N VAL A 281 22.47 0.89 33.59
CA VAL A 281 23.69 1.47 33.05
C VAL A 281 23.83 2.78 33.81
N GLU A 282 24.81 2.86 34.70
CA GLU A 282 25.27 4.13 35.24
C GLU A 282 25.66 5.00 34.05
N GLU A 283 24.76 5.89 33.64
CA GLU A 283 25.13 7.07 32.88
C GLU A 283 26.12 7.82 33.76
N ILE A 284 27.41 7.71 33.40
CA ILE A 284 28.42 8.65 33.82
C ILE A 284 28.00 9.99 33.21
N GLY A 285 27.09 10.67 33.90
CA GLY A 285 26.72 12.04 33.63
C GLY A 285 27.98 12.87 33.86
N ASN A 286 28.71 13.14 32.79
CA ASN A 286 29.76 14.16 32.78
C ASN A 286 29.07 15.50 33.10
N LYS A 287 29.10 15.90 34.37
CA LYS A 287 28.57 17.16 34.90
C LYS A 287 29.34 18.41 34.43
N ASP A 288 30.21 18.28 33.43
CA ASP A 288 31.13 19.33 32.99
C ASP A 288 30.62 20.16 31.79
N GLU A 289 29.38 19.97 31.32
CA GLU A 289 28.92 20.63 30.07
C GLU A 289 28.17 21.96 30.22
N ASP A 290 27.81 22.40 31.43
CA ASP A 290 27.04 23.66 31.63
C ASP A 290 27.89 24.84 32.16
N GLU A 291 29.21 24.76 32.08
CA GLU A 291 30.06 25.92 32.35
C GLU A 291 29.96 26.90 31.15
N LEU A 292 29.41 28.10 31.40
CA LEU A 292 29.26 29.16 30.40
C LEU A 292 30.64 29.62 29.87
N LEU A 293 31.08 29.00 28.77
CA LEU A 293 32.34 29.36 28.12
C LEU A 293 32.22 30.68 27.36
N THR A 294 33.30 31.44 27.37
CA THR A 294 33.43 32.57 26.44
C THR A 294 33.51 32.06 24.99
N PRO A 295 33.10 32.86 23.99
CA PRO A 295 33.19 32.46 22.58
C PRO A 295 34.60 32.04 22.13
N ALA A 296 35.65 32.67 22.68
CA ALA A 296 37.04 32.33 22.38
C ALA A 296 37.42 30.92 22.89
N GLU A 297 36.98 30.56 24.10
CA GLU A 297 37.22 29.25 24.68
C GLU A 297 36.42 28.16 23.98
N ALA A 298 35.18 28.44 23.58
CA ALA A 298 34.36 27.52 22.80
C ALA A 298 35.02 27.18 21.45
N ILE A 299 35.57 28.18 20.74
CA ILE A 299 36.32 27.95 19.49
C ILE A 299 37.58 27.13 19.75
N LYS A 300 38.33 27.44 20.82
CA LYS A 300 39.55 26.70 21.18
C LYS A 300 39.26 25.23 21.51
N ARG A 301 38.17 24.95 22.25
CA ARG A 301 37.71 23.58 22.54
C ARG A 301 37.27 22.86 21.25
N ALA A 302 36.55 23.55 20.37
CA ALA A 302 36.13 23.01 19.06
C ALA A 302 37.32 22.65 18.16
N MET A 303 38.32 23.53 18.05
CA MET A 303 39.54 23.27 17.28
C MET A 303 40.35 22.10 17.86
N LYS A 304 40.47 22.02 19.19
CA LYS A 304 41.15 20.92 19.87
C LYS A 304 40.44 19.59 19.59
N PHE A 305 39.12 19.54 19.79
CA PHE A 305 38.31 18.35 19.51
C PHE A 305 38.41 17.90 18.05
N ALA A 306 38.39 18.84 17.11
CA ALA A 306 38.54 18.55 15.69
C ALA A 306 39.91 17.92 15.39
N LYS A 307 41.00 18.47 15.94
CA LYS A 307 42.35 17.93 15.79
C LYS A 307 42.47 16.51 16.34
N ASP A 308 41.91 16.27 17.52
CA ASP A 308 41.98 14.97 18.21
C ASP A 308 41.22 13.86 17.45
N ASN A 309 40.20 14.22 16.66
CA ASN A 309 39.36 13.29 15.90
C ASN A 309 39.59 13.36 14.38
N SER A 310 40.76 13.84 13.94
CA SER A 310 41.13 13.92 12.51
C SER A 310 40.13 14.70 11.63
N LEU A 311 39.48 15.70 12.20
CA LEU A 311 38.57 16.62 11.52
C LEU A 311 39.32 17.88 11.07
N ASN A 312 38.99 18.41 9.90
CA ASN A 312 39.54 19.65 9.38
C ASN A 312 38.60 20.82 9.70
N TYR A 313 38.86 21.50 10.83
CA TYR A 313 38.05 22.61 11.31
C TYR A 313 38.25 23.88 10.45
N LYS A 314 37.16 24.49 10.00
CA LYS A 314 37.13 25.85 9.46
C LYS A 314 36.00 26.62 10.12
N ARG A 315 36.10 27.95 10.16
CA ARG A 315 35.05 28.80 10.78
C ARG A 315 33.66 28.53 10.19
N ASN A 316 33.59 28.31 8.88
CA ASN A 316 32.34 28.09 8.12
C ASN A 316 32.00 26.59 7.91
N GLY A 317 32.52 25.69 8.74
CA GLY A 317 32.19 24.27 8.74
C GLY A 317 33.43 23.40 8.99
N THR A 318 33.21 22.24 9.58
CA THR A 318 34.26 21.23 9.79
C THR A 318 34.10 20.12 8.76
N TYR A 319 35.19 19.64 8.18
CA TYR A 319 35.17 18.52 7.24
C TYR A 319 35.78 17.28 7.88
N CYS A 320 35.03 16.17 7.93
CA CYS A 320 35.51 14.90 8.43
C CYS A 320 36.18 14.11 7.30
N LYS A 321 37.50 13.90 7.37
CA LYS A 321 38.24 13.13 6.35
C LYS A 321 37.85 11.65 6.33
N LEU A 322 37.52 11.07 7.49
CA LEU A 322 37.09 9.67 7.58
C LEU A 322 35.72 9.46 6.95
N CYS A 323 34.82 10.43 7.16
CA CYS A 323 33.44 10.33 6.70
C CYS A 323 33.21 10.92 5.30
N ASP A 324 34.13 11.74 4.81
CA ASP A 324 34.01 12.54 3.58
C ASP A 324 32.74 13.41 3.56
N ILE A 325 32.44 14.04 4.71
CA ILE A 325 31.29 14.94 4.86
C ILE A 325 31.67 16.25 5.53
N ARG A 326 30.91 17.30 5.25
CA ARG A 326 31.01 18.60 5.91
C ARG A 326 29.92 18.71 6.97
N ILE A 327 30.32 18.97 8.21
CA ILE A 327 29.46 19.16 9.38
C ILE A 327 29.61 20.59 9.91
N SER A 328 28.67 21.00 10.77
CA SER A 328 28.76 22.30 11.44
C SER A 328 30.02 22.41 12.30
N SER A 329 30.59 23.61 12.41
CA SER A 329 31.77 23.89 13.25
C SER A 329 31.47 23.88 14.76
N SER A 330 30.21 23.68 15.17
CA SER A 330 29.87 23.65 16.59
C SER A 330 30.42 22.38 17.24
N LEU A 331 30.95 22.52 18.46
CA LEU A 331 31.52 21.39 19.21
C LEU A 331 30.48 20.28 19.42
N LYS A 332 29.23 20.64 19.70
CA LYS A 332 28.11 19.71 19.84
C LYS A 332 27.94 18.82 18.61
N MET A 333 27.83 19.42 17.42
CA MET A 333 27.63 18.67 16.17
C MET A 333 28.83 17.78 15.83
N MET A 334 30.06 18.23 16.13
CA MET A 334 31.25 17.40 15.94
C MET A 334 31.27 16.20 16.89
N LYS A 335 30.90 16.39 18.16
CA LYS A 335 30.79 15.30 19.14
C LYS A 335 29.71 14.30 18.74
N GLU A 336 28.55 14.77 18.33
CA GLU A 336 27.46 13.94 17.81
C GLU A 336 27.96 13.12 16.62
N HIS A 337 28.57 13.77 15.62
CA HIS A 337 29.11 13.09 14.45
C HIS A 337 30.17 12.02 14.80
N VAL A 338 31.15 12.36 15.64
CA VAL A 338 32.20 11.41 16.04
C VAL A 338 31.62 10.23 16.84
N ASN A 339 30.51 10.44 17.54
CA ASN A 339 29.83 9.42 18.30
C ASN A 339 28.89 8.54 17.48
N GLU A 340 28.53 8.93 16.25
CA GLU A 340 27.75 8.11 15.33
C GLU A 340 28.45 6.77 15.09
N SER A 341 27.67 5.68 15.05
CA SER A 341 28.16 4.33 14.78
C SER A 341 28.98 4.28 13.48
N SER A 342 28.52 4.98 12.45
CA SER A 342 29.18 5.08 11.15
C SER A 342 30.58 5.70 11.24
N HIS A 343 30.79 6.71 12.10
CA HIS A 343 32.12 7.31 12.31
C HIS A 343 33.02 6.37 13.11
N LYS A 344 32.49 5.81 14.22
CA LYS A 344 33.22 4.88 15.08
C LYS A 344 33.71 3.66 14.31
N GLU A 345 32.87 3.10 13.45
CA GLU A 345 33.24 2.02 12.55
C GLU A 345 34.38 2.45 11.62
N ARG A 346 34.25 3.60 10.93
CA ARG A 346 35.30 4.10 10.03
C ARG A 346 36.63 4.39 10.74
N ALA A 347 36.58 4.78 12.01
CA ALA A 347 37.75 5.03 12.85
C ALA A 347 38.37 3.73 13.40
N ALA A 348 37.56 2.73 13.72
CA ALA A 348 37.98 1.43 14.23
C ALA A 348 38.44 0.46 13.13
N ASP A 349 37.92 0.62 11.92
CA ASP A 349 38.14 -0.25 10.76
C ASP A 349 39.55 -0.07 10.17
N LYS A 350 40.57 -0.49 10.95
CA LYS A 350 41.91 -0.80 10.45
C LYS A 350 41.96 -2.18 9.78
N THR A 351 41.01 -3.05 10.08
CA THR A 351 40.84 -4.37 9.45
C THR A 351 39.78 -4.28 8.38
N THR A 352 40.11 -3.60 7.27
CA THR A 352 39.25 -3.55 6.08
C THR A 352 38.83 -4.97 5.71
N ARG A 353 37.58 -5.34 6.02
CA ARG A 353 37.00 -6.58 5.50
C ARG A 353 37.06 -6.46 3.98
N LYS A 354 37.87 -7.33 3.36
CA LYS A 354 38.03 -7.35 1.92
C LYS A 354 36.70 -7.80 1.31
N ILE A 355 35.96 -6.86 0.75
CA ILE A 355 34.72 -7.14 0.01
C ILE A 355 35.11 -7.53 -1.41
N THR A 356 34.56 -8.64 -1.92
CA THR A 356 34.76 -9.01 -3.32
C THR A 356 33.90 -8.13 -4.20
N LYS A 357 34.54 -7.49 -5.19
CA LYS A 357 33.86 -6.64 -6.15
C LYS A 357 34.43 -6.82 -7.54
N VAL A 358 33.58 -6.68 -8.54
CA VAL A 358 33.93 -6.73 -9.95
C VAL A 358 33.47 -5.45 -10.64
N PRO A 359 34.18 -4.92 -11.66
CA PRO A 359 33.71 -3.77 -12.41
C PRO A 359 32.29 -4.00 -12.98
N LEU A 360 31.44 -2.96 -13.01
CA LEU A 360 30.06 -3.08 -13.46
C LEU A 360 29.94 -3.68 -14.87
N PHE A 361 30.81 -3.26 -15.79
CA PHE A 361 30.81 -3.74 -17.17
C PHE A 361 31.32 -5.17 -17.33
N ASP A 362 32.07 -5.68 -16.35
CA ASP A 362 32.51 -7.08 -16.33
C ASP A 362 31.43 -7.97 -15.70
N PHE A 363 30.63 -7.42 -14.78
CA PHE A 363 29.47 -8.11 -14.21
C PHE A 363 28.32 -8.23 -15.21
N VAL A 364 28.02 -7.16 -15.95
CA VAL A 364 26.88 -7.09 -16.87
C VAL A 364 27.28 -7.72 -18.21
N GLU A 365 27.09 -9.03 -18.34
CA GLU A 365 27.29 -9.80 -19.57
C GLU A 365 26.24 -9.45 -20.63
N SER A 366 24.99 -9.27 -20.19
CA SER A 366 23.87 -8.87 -21.04
C SER A 366 22.92 -7.97 -20.27
N PHE A 367 22.29 -7.04 -20.97
CA PHE A 367 21.09 -6.38 -20.47
C PHE A 367 20.13 -6.03 -21.60
N THR A 368 18.85 -5.89 -21.25
CA THR A 368 17.83 -5.31 -22.14
C THR A 368 16.99 -4.33 -21.37
N THR A 369 16.42 -3.37 -22.08
CA THR A 369 15.30 -2.58 -21.56
C THR A 369 14.00 -3.25 -21.99
N VAL A 370 13.03 -3.31 -21.09
CA VAL A 370 11.65 -3.72 -21.34
C VAL A 370 10.80 -2.49 -21.11
N GLU A 371 10.14 -2.02 -22.17
CA GLU A 371 9.20 -0.91 -22.08
C GLU A 371 7.96 -1.41 -21.32
N ASN A 372 7.67 -0.74 -20.21
CA ASN A 372 6.46 -0.97 -19.43
C ASN A 372 5.47 0.15 -19.76
N ILE A 373 4.20 -0.23 -19.96
CA ILE A 373 3.09 0.68 -20.29
C ILE A 373 2.96 1.81 -19.24
N PHE A 374 3.41 1.56 -18.01
CA PHE A 374 3.36 2.53 -16.90
C PHE A 374 4.57 3.47 -16.82
N MET A 375 5.27 3.74 -17.92
CA MET A 375 6.42 4.68 -18.01
C MET A 375 7.62 4.37 -17.10
N HIS A 376 7.66 3.17 -16.51
CA HIS A 376 8.80 2.68 -15.75
C HIS A 376 9.48 1.60 -16.56
N ASP A 377 10.33 2.01 -17.49
CA ASP A 377 11.20 1.08 -18.20
C ASP A 377 11.96 0.20 -17.19
N GLU A 378 11.98 -1.10 -17.46
CA GLU A 378 12.68 -2.09 -16.66
C GLU A 378 13.94 -2.54 -17.37
N VAL A 379 14.98 -2.87 -16.61
CA VAL A 379 16.24 -3.40 -17.13
C VAL A 379 16.44 -4.80 -16.58
N VAL A 380 16.48 -5.77 -17.50
CA VAL A 380 16.83 -7.15 -17.19
C VAL A 380 18.32 -7.34 -17.43
N ILE A 381 19.05 -7.82 -16.42
CA ILE A 381 20.50 -7.98 -16.40
C ILE A 381 20.83 -9.47 -16.24
N ASN A 382 21.68 -9.99 -17.12
CA ASN A 382 22.16 -11.37 -17.13
C ASN A 382 21.05 -12.41 -16.98
N ASP A 383 19.84 -12.10 -17.45
CA ASP A 383 18.66 -12.98 -17.42
C ASP A 383 18.24 -13.37 -15.99
N LYS A 384 18.75 -12.67 -14.97
CA LYS A 384 18.69 -13.06 -13.55
C LYS A 384 18.19 -11.95 -12.64
N ILE A 385 18.39 -10.69 -13.03
CA ILE A 385 18.06 -9.53 -12.21
C ILE A 385 17.15 -8.63 -13.04
N CYS A 386 16.01 -8.22 -12.50
CA CYS A 386 15.16 -7.19 -13.10
C CYS A 386 15.08 -5.99 -12.16
N ILE A 387 15.45 -4.80 -12.62
CA ILE A 387 15.39 -3.57 -11.84
C ILE A 387 14.85 -2.42 -12.68
N GLU A 388 14.46 -1.32 -12.06
CA GLU A 388 14.04 -0.12 -12.78
C GLU A 388 15.22 0.52 -13.53
N LYS A 389 14.93 1.12 -14.70
CA LYS A 389 15.94 1.82 -15.54
C LYS A 389 16.69 2.91 -14.79
N PHE A 390 15.99 3.69 -13.95
CA PHE A 390 16.63 4.72 -13.13
C PHE A 390 17.61 4.12 -12.13
N SER A 391 17.24 3.01 -11.49
CA SER A 391 18.16 2.28 -10.62
C SER A 391 19.40 1.79 -11.38
N PHE A 392 19.23 1.22 -12.59
CA PHE A 392 20.34 0.76 -13.43
C PHE A 392 21.36 1.89 -13.70
N PHE A 393 20.86 3.07 -14.09
CA PHE A 393 21.68 4.27 -14.31
C PHE A 393 22.05 5.03 -13.02
N MET A 394 21.68 4.51 -11.85
CA MET A 394 21.94 5.14 -10.54
C MET A 394 21.42 6.58 -10.46
N ILE A 395 20.21 6.77 -10.98
CA ILE A 395 19.42 8.00 -10.91
C ILE A 395 18.40 7.84 -9.78
N SER A 396 18.47 8.73 -8.79
CA SER A 396 17.50 8.80 -7.70
C SER A 396 16.64 10.05 -7.83
N THR A 397 15.37 9.93 -7.50
CA THR A 397 14.41 11.04 -7.42
C THR A 397 14.03 11.28 -5.97
N ASN A 398 14.11 12.53 -5.52
CA ASN A 398 13.56 12.94 -4.23
C ASN A 398 12.75 14.21 -4.48
N ASP A 399 11.42 14.09 -4.42
CA ASP A 399 10.48 15.10 -4.89
C ASP A 399 10.78 15.50 -6.35
N ASP A 400 10.93 16.80 -6.63
CA ASP A 400 11.24 17.34 -7.96
C ASP A 400 12.75 17.32 -8.29
N VAL A 401 13.59 16.79 -7.38
CA VAL A 401 15.04 16.78 -7.56
C VAL A 401 15.52 15.43 -8.07
N VAL A 402 16.05 15.43 -9.30
CA VAL A 402 16.70 14.26 -9.89
C VAL A 402 18.21 14.34 -9.66
N ARG A 403 18.81 13.27 -9.14
CA ARG A 403 20.26 13.21 -8.87
C ARG A 403 20.86 11.95 -9.47
N CYS A 404 21.96 12.09 -10.19
CA CYS A 404 22.79 10.95 -10.56
C CYS A 404 23.81 10.66 -9.46
N GLN A 405 23.72 9.48 -8.86
CA GLN A 405 24.61 9.05 -7.79
C GLN A 405 26.01 8.68 -8.29
N ALA A 406 26.15 8.26 -9.56
CA ALA A 406 27.44 7.94 -10.16
C ALA A 406 28.24 9.21 -10.53
N CYS A 407 27.56 10.24 -11.03
CA CYS A 407 28.18 11.51 -11.43
C CYS A 407 28.20 12.57 -10.33
N GLU A 408 27.40 12.37 -9.28
CA GLU A 408 27.21 13.32 -8.17
C GLU A 408 26.64 14.68 -8.57
N VAL A 409 25.85 14.71 -9.64
CA VAL A 409 25.21 15.94 -10.14
C VAL A 409 23.70 15.86 -9.98
N THR A 410 23.10 17.02 -9.70
CA THR A 410 21.65 17.24 -9.85
C THR A 410 21.35 17.51 -11.31
N ILE A 411 20.26 16.95 -11.81
CA ILE A 411 19.85 16.97 -13.21
C ILE A 411 18.41 17.44 -13.26
N ASN A 412 18.02 18.22 -14.27
CA ASN A 412 16.60 18.50 -14.49
C ASN A 412 15.93 17.26 -15.08
N LEU A 413 14.64 17.05 -14.78
CA LEU A 413 13.92 15.86 -15.26
C LEU A 413 13.96 15.70 -16.80
N GLY A 414 13.90 16.81 -17.55
CA GLY A 414 14.00 16.81 -19.02
C GLY A 414 15.38 16.44 -19.57
N ASP A 415 16.44 16.60 -18.78
CA ASP A 415 17.83 16.39 -19.22
C ASP A 415 18.35 14.98 -18.86
N VAL A 416 17.54 14.15 -18.19
CA VAL A 416 17.96 12.82 -17.72
C VAL A 416 18.43 11.95 -18.88
N SER A 417 17.70 11.95 -20.00
CA SER A 417 18.05 11.15 -21.18
C SER A 417 19.39 11.59 -21.79
N GLU A 418 19.63 12.89 -21.94
CA GLU A 418 20.91 13.40 -22.41
C GLU A 418 22.05 13.05 -21.45
N HIS A 419 21.80 13.18 -20.14
CA HIS A 419 22.78 12.88 -19.11
C HIS A 419 23.22 11.42 -19.12
N VAL A 420 22.29 10.46 -19.09
CA VAL A 420 22.63 9.02 -18.99
C VAL A 420 23.36 8.51 -20.23
N ASN A 421 23.09 9.12 -21.39
CA ASN A 421 23.78 8.82 -22.65
C ASN A 421 25.10 9.58 -22.81
N GLY A 422 25.38 10.56 -21.94
CA GLY A 422 26.57 11.39 -22.00
C GLY A 422 27.86 10.62 -21.67
N LYS A 423 28.95 10.95 -22.37
CA LYS A 423 30.29 10.34 -22.16
C LYS A 423 30.76 10.42 -20.70
N LYS A 424 30.41 11.49 -19.99
CA LYS A 424 30.75 11.68 -18.56
C LYS A 424 30.07 10.61 -17.70
N HIS A 425 28.79 10.35 -17.93
CA HIS A 425 28.02 9.35 -17.20
C HIS A 425 28.55 7.94 -17.44
N ILE A 426 28.75 7.57 -18.71
CA ILE A 426 29.31 6.26 -19.09
C ILE A 426 30.68 6.05 -18.43
N LYS A 427 31.54 7.09 -18.38
CA LYS A 427 32.84 7.02 -17.69
C LYS A 427 32.69 6.86 -16.18
N ALA A 428 31.67 7.45 -15.57
CA ALA A 428 31.38 7.25 -14.15
C ALA A 428 30.89 5.81 -13.87
N LEU A 429 29.94 5.30 -14.68
CA LEU A 429 29.47 3.91 -14.59
C LEU A 429 30.63 2.90 -14.69
N ARG A 430 31.59 3.12 -15.61
CA ARG A 430 32.77 2.25 -15.77
C ARG A 430 33.65 2.17 -14.52
N LYS A 431 33.62 3.17 -13.65
CA LYS A 431 34.37 3.17 -12.39
C LYS A 431 33.61 2.49 -11.25
N THR A 432 32.30 2.28 -11.41
CA THR A 432 31.49 1.61 -10.38
C THR A 432 31.74 0.11 -10.41
N SER A 433 31.70 -0.50 -9.23
CA SER A 433 31.90 -1.94 -9.07
C SER A 433 30.64 -2.56 -8.45
N VAL A 434 30.31 -3.78 -8.87
CA VAL A 434 29.26 -4.60 -8.28
C VAL A 434 29.87 -5.43 -7.15
N ILE A 435 29.20 -5.48 -6.01
CA ILE A 435 29.60 -6.29 -4.86
C ILE A 435 29.05 -7.71 -5.06
N THR A 436 29.93 -8.71 -5.05
CA THR A 436 29.55 -10.11 -5.34
C THR A 436 29.44 -10.98 -4.09
N ASP A 437 29.74 -10.45 -2.91
CA ASP A 437 29.62 -11.18 -1.64
C ASP A 437 28.15 -11.39 -1.19
N PHE A 438 27.20 -10.70 -1.84
CA PHE A 438 25.78 -10.81 -1.54
C PHE A 438 25.08 -11.60 -2.66
N ASP A 439 24.91 -12.91 -2.45
CA ASP A 439 24.22 -13.76 -3.41
C ASP A 439 22.85 -13.21 -3.75
N SER A 440 22.48 -13.22 -5.03
CA SER A 440 21.20 -12.72 -5.57
C SER A 440 20.89 -11.23 -5.35
N GLU A 441 21.81 -10.47 -4.75
CA GLU A 441 21.69 -9.04 -4.59
C GLU A 441 22.40 -8.28 -5.70
N PHE A 442 21.86 -7.13 -6.10
CA PHE A 442 22.50 -6.26 -7.08
C PHE A 442 22.95 -4.96 -6.41
N VAL A 443 24.07 -5.04 -5.69
CA VAL A 443 24.65 -3.91 -4.95
C VAL A 443 25.84 -3.34 -5.71
N ARG A 444 25.91 -2.01 -5.84
CA ARG A 444 27.06 -1.31 -6.44
C ARG A 444 27.76 -0.44 -5.42
N GLU A 445 29.09 -0.42 -5.41
CA GLU A 445 29.85 0.59 -4.70
C GLU A 445 30.02 1.81 -5.62
N VAL A 446 29.26 2.88 -5.34
CA VAL A 446 29.29 4.12 -6.14
C VAL A 446 30.46 5.01 -5.76
N ARG A 447 30.86 4.95 -4.49
CA ARG A 447 32.00 5.62 -3.89
C ARG A 447 32.57 4.72 -2.79
N PRO A 448 33.84 4.90 -2.38
CA PRO A 448 34.38 4.15 -1.26
C PRO A 448 33.43 4.16 -0.06
N ARG A 449 32.98 2.96 0.35
CA ARG A 449 32.06 2.73 1.49
C ARG A 449 30.64 3.30 1.31
N LEU A 450 30.23 3.62 0.09
CA LEU A 450 28.87 4.05 -0.23
C LEU A 450 28.26 3.09 -1.25
N TYR A 451 27.18 2.42 -0.82
CA TYR A 451 26.62 1.29 -1.53
C TYR A 451 25.23 1.62 -2.05
N HIS A 452 24.98 1.32 -3.31
CA HIS A 452 23.70 1.47 -3.97
C HIS A 452 23.00 0.11 -4.09
N CYS A 453 21.79 0.01 -3.55
CA CYS A 453 20.93 -1.16 -3.73
C CYS A 453 20.13 -1.04 -5.03
N GLY A 454 20.36 -1.95 -5.97
CA GLY A 454 19.68 -1.99 -7.27
C GLY A 454 18.18 -2.23 -7.20
N TYR A 455 17.68 -3.00 -6.22
CA TYR A 455 16.24 -3.24 -6.09
C TYR A 455 15.51 -2.05 -5.45
N CYS A 456 16.17 -1.36 -4.52
CA CYS A 456 15.56 -0.27 -3.77
C CYS A 456 15.76 1.12 -4.38
N ASN A 457 16.73 1.27 -5.30
CA ASN A 457 17.26 2.54 -5.78
C ASN A 457 17.68 3.47 -4.63
N PHE A 458 18.36 2.90 -3.64
CA PHE A 458 18.68 3.56 -2.37
C PHE A 458 20.18 3.47 -2.07
N ILE A 459 20.71 4.48 -1.37
CA ILE A 459 22.12 4.60 -1.02
C ILE A 459 22.32 4.37 0.48
N GLU A 460 23.20 3.43 0.81
CA GLU A 460 23.58 3.07 2.17
C GLU A 460 25.03 3.46 2.46
N ALA A 461 25.24 4.13 3.60
CA ALA A 461 26.57 4.51 4.07
C ALA A 461 27.14 3.41 4.97
N GLY A 462 28.12 2.68 4.46
CA GLY A 462 28.76 1.59 5.20
C GLY A 462 28.12 0.21 4.96
N LEU A 463 28.93 -0.82 5.19
CA LEU A 463 28.58 -2.20 4.88
C LEU A 463 27.52 -2.75 5.84
N ASP A 464 27.57 -2.37 7.12
CA ASP A 464 26.64 -2.89 8.11
C ASP A 464 25.25 -2.24 7.98
N SER A 465 25.17 -0.95 7.61
CA SER A 465 23.92 -0.30 7.20
C SER A 465 23.31 -1.01 5.99
N LEU A 466 24.14 -1.31 4.97
CA LEU A 466 23.70 -2.10 3.82
C LEU A 466 23.19 -3.49 4.23
N LYS A 467 23.89 -4.22 5.10
CA LYS A 467 23.42 -5.54 5.57
C LYS A 467 22.08 -5.47 6.29
N ASN A 468 21.88 -4.42 7.09
CA ASN A 468 20.60 -4.19 7.77
C ASN A 468 19.50 -3.85 6.74
N HIS A 469 19.82 -3.02 5.76
CA HIS A 469 18.93 -2.71 4.62
C HIS A 469 18.49 -3.96 3.86
N LEU A 470 19.44 -4.82 3.47
CA LEU A 470 19.15 -6.05 2.73
C LEU A 470 18.28 -7.04 3.52
N LYS A 471 18.28 -6.96 4.86
CA LYS A 471 17.39 -7.74 5.74
C LYS A 471 16.04 -7.08 6.01
N SER A 472 15.86 -5.82 5.59
CA SER A 472 14.63 -5.09 5.86
C SER A 472 13.45 -5.64 5.06
N ILE A 473 12.25 -5.57 5.65
CA ILE A 473 11.00 -6.02 4.99
C ILE A 473 10.79 -5.30 3.66
N ASN A 474 11.09 -4.00 3.60
CA ASN A 474 10.96 -3.19 2.38
C ASN A 474 11.84 -3.71 1.24
N HIS A 475 13.10 -4.06 1.53
CA HIS A 475 14.00 -4.64 0.54
C HIS A 475 13.48 -5.99 0.04
N LEU A 476 13.08 -6.87 0.96
CA LEU A 476 12.55 -8.20 0.61
C LEU A 476 11.32 -8.11 -0.29
N ILE A 477 10.41 -7.17 -0.03
CA ILE A 477 9.24 -6.92 -0.88
C ILE A 477 9.67 -6.43 -2.27
N LYS A 478 10.56 -5.43 -2.35
CA LYS A 478 11.03 -4.89 -3.64
C LYS A 478 11.77 -5.93 -4.47
N LYS A 479 12.60 -6.76 -3.84
CA LYS A 479 13.31 -7.88 -4.48
C LYS A 479 12.32 -8.92 -5.00
N ARG A 480 11.34 -9.35 -4.18
CA ARG A 480 10.30 -10.30 -4.63
C ARG A 480 9.49 -9.75 -5.80
N ASN A 481 9.15 -8.47 -5.78
CA ASN A 481 8.45 -7.82 -6.90
C ASN A 481 9.32 -7.82 -8.17
N ALA A 482 10.62 -7.53 -8.05
CA ALA A 482 11.57 -7.64 -9.16
C ALA A 482 11.67 -9.06 -9.73
N GLU A 483 11.67 -10.09 -8.88
CA GLU A 483 11.66 -11.50 -9.31
C GLU A 483 10.38 -11.85 -10.08
N ILE A 484 9.21 -11.40 -9.61
CA ILE A 484 7.93 -11.60 -10.31
C ILE A 484 7.97 -10.93 -11.68
N ARG A 485 8.44 -9.69 -11.78
CA ARG A 485 8.57 -8.98 -13.07
C ARG A 485 9.55 -9.67 -14.00
N LEU A 486 10.67 -10.17 -13.48
CA LEU A 486 11.61 -10.97 -14.27
C LEU A 486 10.92 -12.19 -14.88
N GLN A 487 10.14 -12.95 -14.11
CA GLN A 487 9.42 -14.12 -14.62
C GLN A 487 8.43 -13.74 -15.73
N ASN A 488 7.74 -12.60 -15.60
CA ASN A 488 6.82 -12.12 -16.63
C ASN A 488 7.54 -11.73 -17.92
N HIS A 489 8.75 -11.16 -17.84
CA HIS A 489 9.47 -10.64 -19.00
C HIS A 489 10.46 -11.63 -19.62
N ILE A 490 10.86 -12.69 -18.91
CA ILE A 490 11.98 -13.55 -19.35
C ILE A 490 11.69 -14.30 -20.65
N ILE A 491 10.43 -14.67 -20.90
CA ILE A 491 10.03 -15.39 -22.11
C ILE A 491 10.15 -14.47 -23.33
N ASP A 492 9.55 -13.29 -23.26
CA ASP A 492 9.61 -12.28 -24.32
C ASP A 492 11.06 -11.84 -24.59
N TYR A 493 11.85 -11.69 -23.51
CA TYR A 493 13.26 -11.37 -23.62
C TYR A 493 14.05 -12.44 -24.38
N ARG A 494 13.93 -13.72 -23.99
CA ARG A 494 14.65 -14.82 -24.65
C ARG A 494 14.33 -14.86 -26.14
N ARG A 495 13.05 -14.69 -26.48
CA ARG A 495 12.59 -14.61 -27.87
C ARG A 495 13.22 -13.44 -28.63
N ARG A 496 13.24 -12.24 -28.06
CA ARG A 496 13.88 -11.05 -28.69
C ARG A 496 15.39 -11.25 -28.87
N ARG A 497 16.07 -11.82 -27.87
CA ARG A 497 17.50 -12.09 -27.92
C ARG A 497 17.84 -13.12 -28.99
N GLU A 498 17.05 -14.17 -29.14
CA GLU A 498 17.20 -15.16 -30.22
C GLU A 498 17.07 -14.49 -31.60
N VAL A 499 16.10 -13.60 -31.78
CA VAL A 499 15.95 -12.82 -33.02
C VAL A 499 17.16 -11.90 -33.26
N ILE A 500 17.62 -11.17 -32.25
CA ILE A 500 18.79 -10.28 -32.40
C ILE A 500 20.06 -11.09 -32.72
N ASN A 501 20.26 -12.22 -32.04
CA ASN A 501 21.41 -13.09 -32.30
C ASN A 501 21.34 -13.70 -33.70
N PHE A 502 20.15 -14.13 -34.13
CA PHE A 502 19.91 -14.58 -35.50
C PHE A 502 20.27 -13.48 -36.50
N LEU A 503 19.74 -12.26 -36.33
CA LEU A 503 20.07 -11.12 -37.21
C LEU A 503 21.56 -10.76 -37.22
N ARG A 504 22.25 -10.83 -36.07
CA ARG A 504 23.71 -10.62 -35.97
C ARG A 504 24.49 -11.69 -36.73
N MET A 505 24.08 -12.95 -36.68
CA MET A 505 24.74 -14.03 -37.44
C MET A 505 24.68 -13.79 -38.96
N PHE A 506 23.67 -13.06 -39.45
CA PHE A 506 23.53 -12.70 -40.86
C PHE A 506 24.05 -11.30 -41.22
N ASN A 507 24.74 -10.60 -40.30
CA ASN A 507 25.18 -9.21 -40.47
C ASN A 507 24.04 -8.23 -40.84
N LEU A 508 22.81 -8.50 -40.39
CA LEU A 508 21.63 -7.68 -40.67
C LEU A 508 21.41 -6.54 -39.65
N LEU A 509 22.23 -6.47 -38.59
CA LEU A 509 22.28 -5.39 -37.62
C LEU A 509 23.70 -4.82 -37.60
N PHE A 510 23.85 -3.57 -38.04
CA PHE A 510 25.09 -2.80 -37.98
C PHE A 510 25.26 -2.09 -36.64
#